data_AF-A0A9W9YMM5-F1
#
_entry.id   AF-A0A9W9YMM5-F1
#
_cell.length_a   1.000
_cell.length_b   1.000
_cell.length_c   1.000
_cell.angle_alpha   90.00
_cell.angle_beta   90.00
_cell.angle_gamma   90.00
#
_symmetry.space_group_name_H-M   'P 1'
#
loop_
_entity.id
_entity.type
_entity.pdbx_description
1 polymer ?
#
loop_
_entity_poly.entity_id
_entity_poly.type
_entity_poly.pdbx_seq_one_letter_code
_entity_poly.pdbx_strand_id
1 'polypeptide(L)'
;MEEVSGIYMHCSFNGCQFPRITTVDARVEVRTSMPTGGFSKLHNSKVKWRRNGDAVFHRTCWDMVVKTCRMRNKKRAPFVLSAIEKTLVREALKTAEFHDSLETVGNEASRIADLIKNAKHCVAFTARGFLHLLV
;
A
#
# COMPACT_ATOMS: atom_id res chain seq x y z
N MET A 1 21.49 -3.51 -23.42
CA MET A 1 20.34 -4.03 -22.64
C MET A 1 20.82 -4.11 -21.22
N GLU A 2 20.64 -3.04 -20.45
CA GLU A 2 20.96 -3.08 -19.02
C GLU A 2 19.90 -3.92 -18.33
N GLU A 3 20.32 -5.02 -17.71
CA GLU A 3 19.51 -5.75 -16.77
C GLU A 3 19.20 -4.80 -15.61
N VAL A 4 18.02 -4.17 -15.66
CA VAL A 4 17.47 -3.50 -14.48
C VAL A 4 17.26 -4.61 -13.47
N SER A 5 18.20 -4.75 -12.54
CA SER A 5 18.07 -5.60 -11.35
C SER A 5 16.85 -5.08 -10.58
N GLY A 6 15.66 -5.57 -10.94
CA GLY A 6 14.41 -5.08 -10.42
C GLY A 6 14.41 -5.24 -8.91
N ILE A 7 14.15 -4.15 -8.18
CA ILE A 7 13.87 -4.24 -6.76
C ILE A 7 12.51 -4.93 -6.65
N TYR A 8 12.53 -6.23 -6.40
CA TYR A 8 11.32 -7.02 -6.19
C TYR A 8 10.93 -6.96 -4.72
N MET A 9 9.71 -6.51 -4.45
CA MET A 9 9.10 -6.58 -3.12
C MET A 9 8.17 -7.78 -3.03
N HIS A 10 7.91 -8.24 -1.81
CA HIS A 10 6.94 -9.30 -1.57
C HIS A 10 5.68 -8.75 -0.90
N CYS A 11 4.52 -9.17 -1.41
CA CYS A 11 3.25 -8.86 -0.80
C CYS A 11 3.17 -9.49 0.59
N SER A 12 2.86 -8.65 1.58
CA SER A 12 2.72 -9.01 2.97
C SER A 12 1.43 -9.77 3.26
N PHE A 13 0.49 -9.89 2.32
CA PHE A 13 -0.72 -10.69 2.52
C PHE A 13 -0.46 -12.17 2.24
N ASN A 14 -0.68 -13.04 3.24
CA ASN A 14 -0.42 -14.47 3.12
C ASN A 14 -1.35 -15.21 2.16
N GLY A 15 -2.51 -14.66 1.84
CA GLY A 15 -3.43 -15.20 0.84
C GLY A 15 -3.21 -14.66 -0.58
N CYS A 16 -2.13 -13.93 -0.83
CA CYS A 16 -1.85 -13.36 -2.14
C CYS A 16 -1.49 -14.45 -3.16
N GLN A 17 -2.16 -14.44 -4.32
CA GLN A 17 -1.90 -15.38 -5.42
C GLN A 17 -0.61 -15.07 -6.17
N PHE A 18 -0.22 -13.79 -6.21
CA PHE A 18 0.95 -13.30 -6.94
C PHE A 18 1.88 -12.58 -5.98
N PRO A 19 2.72 -13.29 -5.20
CA PRO A 19 3.40 -12.70 -4.05
C PRO A 19 4.48 -11.67 -4.40
N ARG A 20 4.85 -11.50 -5.67
CA ARG A 20 5.86 -10.53 -6.11
C ARG A 20 5.19 -9.22 -6.50
N ILE A 21 5.80 -8.12 -6.09
CA ILE A 21 5.43 -6.75 -6.43
C ILE A 21 6.67 -6.13 -7.06
N THR A 22 6.51 -5.56 -8.24
CA THR A 22 7.54 -4.80 -8.95
C THR A 22 7.35 -3.31 -8.71
N THR A 23 8.32 -2.50 -9.11
CA THR A 23 8.24 -1.02 -9.00
C THR A 23 7.19 -0.41 -9.93
N VAL A 24 6.77 -1.13 -10.98
CA VAL A 24 5.74 -0.67 -11.93
C VAL A 24 4.32 -1.01 -11.48
N ASP A 25 4.17 -1.88 -10.48
CA ASP A 25 2.87 -2.31 -9.97
C ASP A 25 2.28 -1.30 -9.00
N ALA A 26 0.94 -1.22 -8.99
CA ALA A 26 0.21 -0.49 -7.97
C ALA A 26 0.36 -1.20 -6.62
N ARG A 27 0.85 -0.47 -5.61
CA ARG A 27 1.15 -1.02 -4.29
C ARG A 27 0.79 -0.06 -3.17
N VAL A 28 0.69 -0.62 -1.97
CA VAL A 28 0.44 0.12 -0.74
C VAL A 28 1.52 -0.23 0.24
N GLU A 29 2.20 0.79 0.73
CA GLU A 29 3.20 0.69 1.78
C GLU A 29 2.58 1.19 3.08
N VAL A 30 2.72 0.44 4.16
CA VAL A 30 2.11 0.78 5.45
C VAL A 30 3.09 0.50 6.58
N ARG A 31 2.88 1.18 7.71
CA ARG A 31 3.67 1.03 8.92
C ARG A 31 2.75 0.94 10.13
N THR A 32 3.04 0.01 11.03
CA THR A 32 2.36 -0.10 12.33
C THR A 32 3.38 -0.05 13.45
N SER A 33 2.96 0.42 14.62
CA SER A 33 3.75 0.28 15.84
C SER A 33 3.92 -1.21 16.20
N MET A 34 5.04 -1.51 16.86
CA MET A 34 5.32 -2.83 17.38
C MET A 34 4.31 -3.18 18.49
N PRO A 35 3.61 -4.33 18.42
CA PRO A 35 2.73 -4.76 19.50
C PRO A 35 3.55 -5.15 20.74
N THR A 36 2.93 -5.05 21.92
CA THR A 36 3.57 -5.38 23.20
C THR A 36 4.01 -6.84 23.28
N GLY A 37 5.32 -7.08 23.27
CA GLY A 37 5.93 -8.41 23.22
C GLY A 37 6.23 -8.93 21.81
N GLY A 38 6.21 -8.05 20.80
CA GLY A 38 6.73 -8.31 19.45
C GLY A 38 5.77 -9.05 18.53
N PHE A 39 6.11 -9.08 17.24
CA PHE A 39 5.35 -9.80 16.21
C PHE A 39 5.43 -11.33 16.33
N SER A 40 6.33 -11.86 17.16
CA SER A 40 6.48 -13.30 17.42
C SER A 40 5.23 -13.95 18.02
N LYS A 41 4.36 -13.16 18.68
CA LYS A 41 3.08 -13.63 19.23
C LYS A 41 1.99 -13.84 18.17
N LEU A 42 2.20 -13.38 16.94
CA LEU A 42 1.23 -13.49 15.85
C LEU A 42 1.35 -14.85 15.15
N HIS A 43 0.99 -15.93 15.84
CA HIS A 43 0.90 -17.25 15.21
C HIS A 43 -0.22 -17.27 14.16
N ASN A 44 0.06 -17.80 12.96
CA ASN A 44 -0.88 -17.91 11.84
C ASN A 44 -1.47 -16.57 11.34
N SER A 45 -0.72 -15.47 11.44
CA SER A 45 -1.19 -14.18 10.93
C SER A 45 -1.48 -14.22 9.44
N LYS A 46 -2.48 -13.45 9.00
CA LYS A 46 -2.78 -13.22 7.58
C LYS A 46 -1.87 -12.15 6.96
N VAL A 47 -1.18 -11.37 7.79
CA VAL A 47 -0.28 -10.30 7.36
C VAL A 47 1.14 -10.56 7.88
N LYS A 48 2.10 -10.57 6.96
CA LYS A 48 3.54 -10.62 7.23
C LYS A 48 4.06 -9.21 7.47
N TRP A 49 4.19 -8.86 8.73
CA TRP A 49 4.87 -7.65 9.18
C TRP A 49 6.39 -7.87 9.16
N ARG A 50 7.15 -6.88 8.65
CA ARG A 50 8.60 -6.83 8.81
C ARG A 50 8.96 -6.51 10.26
N ARG A 51 10.21 -6.72 10.64
CA ARG A 51 10.69 -6.52 12.03
C ARG A 51 10.48 -5.09 12.55
N ASN A 52 10.44 -4.12 11.66
CA ASN A 52 10.24 -2.71 11.97
C ASN A 52 8.76 -2.27 11.90
N GLY A 53 7.83 -3.20 11.64
CA GLY A 53 6.40 -2.91 11.50
C GLY A 53 5.96 -2.46 10.11
N ASP A 54 6.87 -2.51 9.13
CA ASP A 54 6.51 -2.20 7.74
C ASP A 54 5.86 -3.40 7.05
N ALA A 55 4.95 -3.12 6.12
CA ALA A 55 4.36 -4.10 5.24
C ALA A 55 4.07 -3.48 3.87
N VAL A 56 4.20 -4.29 2.82
CA VAL A 56 3.95 -3.86 1.44
C VAL A 56 2.90 -4.77 0.84
N PHE A 57 1.91 -4.23 0.16
CA PHE A 57 0.81 -4.99 -0.42
C PHE A 57 0.57 -4.60 -1.86
N HIS A 58 0.06 -5.51 -2.68
CA HIS A 58 -0.72 -5.08 -3.84
C HIS A 58 -1.92 -4.28 -3.37
N ARG A 59 -2.31 -3.28 -4.15
CA ARG A 59 -3.48 -2.44 -3.83
C ARG A 59 -4.74 -3.27 -3.54
N THR A 60 -5.02 -4.27 -4.38
CA THR A 60 -6.17 -5.18 -4.21
C THR A 60 -6.09 -6.03 -2.95
N CYS A 61 -4.89 -6.49 -2.58
CA CYS A 61 -4.68 -7.27 -1.35
C CYS A 61 -4.92 -6.39 -0.12
N TRP A 62 -4.42 -5.16 -0.13
CA TRP A 62 -4.66 -4.21 0.95
C TRP A 62 -6.14 -3.89 1.12
N ASP A 63 -6.84 -3.60 0.04
CA ASP A 63 -8.28 -3.32 0.08
C ASP A 63 -9.08 -4.48 0.67
N MET A 64 -8.70 -5.72 0.33
CA MET A 64 -9.31 -6.92 0.89
C MET A 64 -9.04 -7.05 2.41
N VAL A 65 -7.82 -6.79 2.86
CA VAL A 65 -7.44 -6.78 4.28
C VAL A 65 -8.23 -5.72 5.05
N VAL A 66 -8.30 -4.49 4.53
CA VAL A 66 -9.03 -3.38 5.15
C VAL A 66 -10.53 -3.67 5.21
N LYS A 67 -11.12 -4.13 4.10
CA LYS A 67 -12.54 -4.53 4.03
C LYS A 67 -12.85 -5.60 5.07
N THR A 68 -12.01 -6.63 5.15
CA THR A 68 -12.14 -7.72 6.12
C THR A 68 -12.01 -7.24 7.58
N CYS A 69 -11.08 -6.32 7.83
CA CYS A 69 -10.87 -5.73 9.15
C CYS A 69 -12.12 -4.95 9.64
N ARG A 70 -12.78 -4.23 8.73
CA ARG A 70 -13.99 -3.43 9.00
C ARG A 70 -15.27 -4.28 9.16
N MET A 71 -15.28 -5.51 8.66
CA MET A 71 -16.44 -6.39 8.79
C MET A 71 -16.75 -6.74 10.25
N ARG A 72 -18.02 -6.55 10.63
CA ARG A 72 -18.56 -6.92 11.95
C ARG A 72 -18.90 -8.41 12.03
N ASN A 73 -19.42 -9.00 10.95
CA ASN A 73 -19.81 -10.41 10.90
C ASN A 73 -18.65 -11.28 10.37
N LYS A 74 -18.09 -12.13 11.25
CA LYS A 74 -16.99 -13.05 10.91
C LYS A 74 -17.38 -14.10 9.86
N LYS A 75 -18.65 -14.51 9.77
CA LYS A 75 -19.10 -15.58 8.87
C LYS A 75 -19.14 -15.18 7.39
N ARG A 76 -19.18 -13.87 7.10
CA ARG A 76 -19.19 -13.32 5.73
C ARG A 76 -17.81 -12.80 5.29
N ALA A 77 -16.83 -12.85 6.17
CA ALA A 77 -15.49 -12.37 5.88
C ALA A 77 -14.74 -13.41 5.03
N PRO A 78 -13.96 -12.99 4.02
CA PRO A 78 -13.18 -13.91 3.19
C PRO A 78 -12.09 -14.64 3.98
N PHE A 79 -11.65 -14.06 5.10
CA PHE A 79 -10.77 -14.69 6.08
C PHE A 79 -10.98 -14.07 7.47
N VAL A 80 -10.47 -14.76 8.48
CA VAL A 80 -10.54 -14.30 9.88
C VAL A 80 -9.24 -13.58 10.26
N LEU A 81 -9.38 -12.37 10.79
CA LEU A 81 -8.31 -11.63 11.46
C LEU A 81 -8.52 -11.73 12.97
N SER A 82 -7.45 -12.00 13.70
CA SER A 82 -7.42 -11.93 15.17
C SER A 82 -7.65 -10.49 15.66
N ALA A 83 -7.98 -10.33 16.95
CA ALA A 83 -8.20 -9.00 17.54
C ALA A 83 -6.95 -8.12 17.43
N ILE A 84 -5.77 -8.70 17.67
CA ILE A 84 -4.48 -7.99 17.59
C ILE A 84 -4.21 -7.56 16.14
N GLU A 85 -4.40 -8.45 15.15
CA GLU A 85 -4.23 -8.10 13.74
C GLU A 85 -5.16 -6.98 13.30
N LYS A 86 -6.42 -6.97 13.77
CA LYS A 86 -7.35 -5.88 13.47
C LYS A 86 -6.84 -4.55 14.04
N THR A 87 -6.24 -4.54 15.22
CA THR A 87 -5.64 -3.33 15.79
C THR A 87 -4.47 -2.85 14.94
N LEU A 88 -3.54 -3.74 14.57
CA LEU A 88 -2.39 -3.41 13.73
C LEU A 88 -2.83 -2.88 12.35
N VAL A 89 -3.78 -3.54 11.69
CA VAL A 89 -4.31 -3.10 10.38
C VAL A 89 -4.97 -1.73 10.49
N ARG A 90 -5.71 -1.44 11.58
CA ARG A 90 -6.32 -0.12 11.80
C ARG A 90 -5.29 0.97 12.03
N GLU A 91 -4.20 0.65 12.70
CA GLU A 91 -3.10 1.58 12.89
C GLU A 91 -2.38 1.87 11.58
N ALA A 92 -2.00 0.81 10.86
CA ALA A 92 -1.36 0.87 9.55
C ALA A 92 -2.17 1.63 8.50
N LEU A 93 -3.51 1.63 8.62
CA LEU A 93 -4.39 2.43 7.78
C LEU A 93 -4.07 3.93 7.82
N LYS A 94 -3.53 4.43 8.95
CA LYS A 94 -3.22 5.87 9.12
C LYS A 94 -1.95 6.29 8.40
N THR A 95 -1.08 5.35 8.07
CA THR A 95 0.22 5.60 7.43
C THR A 95 0.27 5.00 6.02
N ALA A 96 -0.89 4.70 5.43
CA ALA A 96 -0.94 4.01 4.16
C ALA A 96 -0.52 4.96 3.03
N GLU A 97 0.60 4.64 2.40
CA GLU A 97 1.12 5.32 1.21
C GLU A 97 0.73 4.51 -0.01
N PHE A 98 0.00 5.16 -0.93
CA PHE A 98 -0.48 4.53 -2.15
C PHE A 98 0.41 4.92 -3.31
N HIS A 99 0.91 3.91 -4.02
CA HIS A 99 1.66 4.07 -5.25
C HIS A 99 0.82 3.52 -6.39
N ASP A 100 0.48 4.37 -7.35
CA ASP A 100 -0.19 3.96 -8.58
C ASP A 100 0.77 3.19 -9.49
N SER A 101 0.23 2.39 -10.41
CA SER A 101 1.06 1.70 -11.39
C SER A 101 1.67 2.71 -12.37
N LEU A 102 2.79 2.33 -12.99
CA LEU A 102 3.45 3.18 -13.98
C LEU A 102 2.50 3.56 -15.13
N GLU A 103 1.64 2.62 -15.55
CA GLU A 103 0.61 2.86 -16.56
C GLU A 103 -0.39 3.94 -16.12
N THR A 104 -0.95 3.83 -14.89
CA THR A 104 -1.88 4.82 -14.36
C THR A 104 -1.23 6.20 -14.24
N VAL A 105 0.01 6.26 -13.74
CA VAL A 105 0.77 7.52 -13.66
C VAL A 105 0.97 8.12 -15.05
N GLY A 106 1.34 7.32 -16.06
CA GLY A 106 1.51 7.78 -17.44
C GLY A 106 0.23 8.31 -18.06
N ASN A 107 -0.89 7.65 -17.81
CA ASN A 107 -2.21 8.08 -18.29
C ASN A 107 -2.64 9.40 -17.64
N GLU A 108 -2.48 9.53 -16.32
CA GLU A 108 -2.82 10.78 -15.61
C GLU A 108 -1.90 11.93 -16.01
N ALA A 109 -0.60 11.67 -16.19
CA ALA A 109 0.36 12.66 -16.68
C ALA A 109 -0.03 13.17 -18.07
N SER A 110 -0.41 12.27 -18.98
CA SER A 110 -0.88 12.63 -20.33
C SER A 110 -2.15 13.48 -20.27
N ARG A 111 -3.14 13.06 -19.46
CA ARG A 111 -4.39 13.81 -19.24
C ARG A 111 -4.14 15.21 -18.69
N ILE A 112 -3.24 15.35 -17.73
CA ILE A 112 -2.87 16.66 -17.14
C ILE A 112 -2.15 17.53 -18.19
N ALA A 113 -1.25 16.94 -18.98
CA ALA A 113 -0.57 17.67 -20.05
C ALA A 113 -1.56 18.24 -21.07
N ASP A 114 -2.59 17.47 -21.44
CA ASP A 114 -3.63 17.94 -22.34
C ASP A 114 -4.49 19.05 -21.73
N LEU A 115 -4.80 18.96 -20.43
CA LEU A 115 -5.51 20.04 -19.72
C LEU A 115 -4.69 21.35 -19.72
N ILE A 116 -3.38 21.26 -19.46
CA ILE A 116 -2.50 22.44 -19.45
C ILE A 116 -2.39 23.05 -20.85
N LYS A 117 -2.21 22.23 -21.89
CA LYS A 117 -2.09 22.71 -23.28
C LYS A 117 -3.34 23.45 -23.75
N ASN A 118 -4.52 23.01 -23.32
CA ASN A 118 -5.80 23.58 -23.76
C ASN A 118 -6.34 24.66 -22.81
N ALA A 119 -5.69 24.91 -21.67
CA ALA A 119 -6.12 25.92 -20.73
C ALA A 119 -5.72 27.33 -21.18
N LYS A 120 -6.68 28.26 -21.15
CA LYS A 120 -6.42 29.69 -21.41
C LYS A 120 -5.58 30.34 -20.29
N HIS A 121 -5.77 29.88 -19.06
CA HIS A 121 -5.06 30.32 -17.86
C HIS A 121 -4.81 29.12 -16.95
N CYS A 122 -3.59 28.99 -16.44
CA CYS A 122 -3.20 27.92 -15.52
C CYS A 122 -2.92 28.50 -14.13
N VAL A 123 -3.52 27.92 -13.09
CA VAL A 123 -3.23 28.24 -11.70
C VAL A 123 -2.83 26.94 -10.99
N ALA A 124 -1.70 26.96 -10.31
CA ALA A 124 -1.19 25.83 -9.55
C ALA A 124 -1.13 26.17 -8.05
N PHE A 125 -1.64 25.26 -7.21
CA PHE A 125 -1.54 25.36 -5.76
C PHE A 125 -0.51 24.36 -5.27
N THR A 126 0.52 24.83 -4.57
CA THR A 126 1.57 23.98 -4.01
C THR A 126 1.46 23.95 -2.48
N ALA A 127 1.77 22.80 -1.90
CA ALA A 127 1.84 22.60 -0.45
C ALA A 127 3.16 21.90 -0.11
N ARG A 128 3.54 21.92 1.19
CA ARG A 128 4.85 21.45 1.71
C ARG A 128 5.29 20.05 1.26
N GLY A 129 4.37 19.16 0.89
CA GLY A 129 4.68 17.80 0.43
C GLY A 129 5.58 17.73 -0.82
N PHE A 130 5.69 18.81 -1.60
CA PHE A 130 6.50 18.84 -2.83
C PHE A 130 8.02 18.94 -2.60
N LEU A 131 8.46 19.46 -1.44
CA LEU A 131 9.88 19.76 -1.18
C LEU A 131 10.72 18.53 -0.77
N HIS A 132 10.10 17.37 -0.53
CA HIS A 132 10.80 16.17 -0.05
C HIS A 132 11.45 15.33 -1.17
N LEU A 133 11.29 15.73 -2.44
CA LEU A 133 11.88 15.09 -3.63
C LEU A 133 13.10 15.84 -4.21
N LEU A 134 13.52 16.92 -3.56
CA LEU A 134 14.69 17.73 -3.95
C LEU A 134 15.64 17.87 -2.75
N VAL A 135 16.22 16.76 -2.30
CA VAL A 135 17.43 16.76 -1.47
C VAL A 135 18.34 15.64 -1.94
#